data_AF-A0AA40CH14-F1
#
_entry.id   AF-A0AA40CH14-F1
#
_cell.length_a   1.000
_cell.length_b   1.000
_cell.length_c   1.000
_cell.angle_alpha   90.00
_cell.angle_beta   90.00
_cell.angle_gamma   90.00
#
_symmetry.space_group_name_H-M   'P 1'
#
loop_
_entity.id
_entity.type
_entity.pdbx_description
1 polymer ?
#
loop_
_entity_poly.entity_id
_entity_poly.type
_entity_poly.pdbx_seq_one_letter_code
_entity_poly.pdbx_strand_id
1 'polypeptide(L)'
;GSGSGSISTVSAYLPGYNHFDWEALRGSIVGQDESVTTYTIFCEDQAPTCQIAGDLPFIFAEGPHTLSYGGSAAGVLTADLQCALAGKTAATCTGSSSFGPNYHQGTISGPTQTVWTKTLSGSDVSWGVLTLATPGPLPGTTNIDGTAAA
;
A
#
# COMPACT_ATOMS: atom_id res chain seq x y z
N GLY A 1 -16.03 2.54 31.76
CA GLY A 1 -17.04 3.27 30.98
C GLY A 1 -16.67 3.13 29.53
N SER A 2 -17.61 2.66 28.72
CA SER A 2 -17.46 2.20 27.35
C SER A 2 -16.75 3.19 26.42
N GLY A 3 -15.62 2.79 25.85
CA GLY A 3 -15.04 3.46 24.69
C GLY A 3 -15.71 2.91 23.44
N SER A 4 -16.72 3.62 22.94
CA SER A 4 -17.19 3.41 21.58
C SER A 4 -16.02 3.72 20.65
N GLY A 5 -15.33 2.69 20.15
CA GLY A 5 -14.33 2.85 19.11
C GLY A 5 -15.05 3.43 17.90
N SER A 6 -14.92 4.73 17.68
CA SER A 6 -15.38 5.35 16.45
C SER A 6 -14.59 4.72 15.32
N ILE A 7 -15.26 3.93 14.49
CA ILE A 7 -14.67 3.42 13.24
C ILE A 7 -14.28 4.66 12.44
N SER A 8 -12.98 4.87 12.29
CA SER A 8 -12.44 5.95 11.49
C SER A 8 -12.14 5.39 10.11
N THR A 9 -12.65 6.04 9.06
CA THR A 9 -12.41 5.63 7.68
C THR A 9 -11.71 6.74 6.92
N VAL A 10 -10.72 6.38 6.11
CA VAL A 10 -10.04 7.31 5.20
C VAL A 10 -10.27 6.90 3.76
N SER A 11 -10.40 7.89 2.87
CA SER A 11 -10.52 7.65 1.44
C SER A 11 -9.12 7.61 0.86
N ALA A 12 -8.65 6.44 0.44
CA ALA A 12 -7.29 6.26 -0.08
C ALA A 12 -7.31 5.78 -1.53
N TYR A 13 -6.22 6.03 -2.26
CA TYR A 13 -6.02 5.53 -3.62
C TYR A 13 -4.81 4.60 -3.66
N LEU A 14 -5.00 3.40 -4.19
CA LEU A 14 -3.92 2.46 -4.51
C LEU A 14 -4.17 1.88 -5.91
N PRO A 15 -3.26 2.10 -6.88
CA PRO A 15 -3.41 1.53 -8.21
C PRO A 15 -3.55 0.01 -8.17
N GLY A 16 -4.54 -0.52 -8.90
CA GLY A 16 -4.80 -1.97 -8.98
C GLY A 16 -5.67 -2.54 -7.87
N TYR A 17 -5.97 -1.78 -6.81
CA TYR A 17 -6.89 -2.20 -5.75
C TYR A 17 -8.31 -1.76 -6.08
N ASN A 18 -9.23 -2.72 -6.06
CA ASN A 18 -10.65 -2.52 -6.27
C ASN A 18 -11.42 -2.53 -4.94
N HIS A 19 -12.73 -2.29 -4.98
CA HIS A 19 -13.59 -2.23 -3.80
C HIS A 19 -13.49 -3.48 -2.89
N PHE A 20 -13.46 -4.68 -3.47
CA PHE A 20 -13.38 -5.92 -2.71
C PHE A 20 -12.04 -6.07 -2.00
N ASP A 21 -10.95 -5.56 -2.59
CA ASP A 21 -9.64 -5.56 -1.95
C ASP A 21 -9.67 -4.63 -0.73
N TRP A 22 -10.29 -3.45 -0.84
CA TRP A 22 -10.40 -2.50 0.26
C TRP A 22 -11.26 -3.00 1.43
N GLU A 23 -12.33 -3.76 1.16
CA GLU A 23 -13.16 -4.36 2.23
C GLU A 23 -12.37 -5.35 3.10
N ALA A 24 -11.44 -6.08 2.49
CA ALA A 24 -10.60 -7.07 3.16
C ALA A 24 -9.39 -6.47 3.91
N LEU A 25 -9.13 -5.17 3.72
CA LEU A 25 -7.98 -4.47 4.30
C LEU A 25 -8.36 -3.64 5.53
N ARG A 26 -7.40 -3.52 6.43
CA ARG A 26 -7.37 -2.55 7.53
C ARG A 26 -6.09 -1.73 7.41
N GLY A 27 -6.09 -0.57 8.05
CA GLY A 27 -4.88 0.23 8.12
C GLY A 27 -4.72 0.93 9.45
N SER A 28 -3.53 1.47 9.66
CA SER A 28 -3.23 2.31 10.82
C SER A 28 -2.30 3.45 10.42
N ILE A 29 -2.44 4.57 11.12
CA ILE A 29 -1.54 5.72 10.94
C ILE A 29 -0.21 5.37 11.63
N VAL A 30 0.87 5.35 10.85
CA VAL A 30 2.23 5.09 11.35
C VAL A 30 3.09 6.34 11.38
N GLY A 31 2.64 7.42 10.75
CA GLY A 31 3.27 8.74 10.81
C GLY A 31 2.33 9.81 10.27
N GLN A 32 2.45 11.03 10.77
CA GLN A 32 1.69 12.17 10.27
C GLN A 32 2.51 13.44 10.50
N ASP A 33 2.62 14.27 9.46
CA ASP A 33 3.12 15.64 9.54
C ASP A 33 2.06 16.64 9.04
N GLU A 34 2.42 17.91 8.92
CA GLU A 34 1.48 18.98 8.51
C GLU A 34 0.92 18.81 7.08
N SER A 35 1.56 17.97 6.26
CA SER A 35 1.29 17.84 4.83
C SER A 35 1.00 16.41 4.37
N VAL A 36 1.43 15.40 5.13
CA VAL A 36 1.36 13.99 4.72
C VAL A 36 0.91 13.14 5.90
N THR A 37 -0.02 12.23 5.63
CA THR A 37 -0.35 11.15 6.55
C THR A 37 0.15 9.83 5.97
N THR A 38 0.91 9.09 6.76
CA THR A 38 1.51 7.81 6.40
C THR A 38 0.72 6.68 7.04
N TYR A 39 0.25 5.76 6.20
CA TYR A 39 -0.55 4.61 6.59
C TYR A 39 0.21 3.33 6.30
N THR A 40 0.05 2.33 7.17
CA THR A 40 0.32 0.93 6.87
C THR A 40 -0.99 0.22 6.57
N ILE A 41 -0.99 -0.80 5.70
CA ILE A 41 -2.16 -1.66 5.46
C ILE A 41 -1.86 -3.12 5.79
N PHE A 42 -2.86 -3.80 6.31
CA PHE A 42 -2.81 -5.20 6.71
C PHE A 42 -4.16 -5.88 6.46
N CYS A 43 -4.18 -7.20 6.43
CA CYS A 43 -5.41 -7.96 6.27
C CYS A 43 -6.27 -7.93 7.55
N GLU A 44 -7.58 -7.89 7.39
CA GLU A 44 -8.50 -8.10 8.51
C GLU A 44 -8.40 -9.53 9.07
N ASP A 45 -8.58 -9.68 10.39
CA ASP A 45 -8.52 -10.95 11.15
C ASP A 45 -9.40 -12.10 10.58
N GLN A 46 -10.37 -11.79 9.71
CA GLN A 46 -11.30 -12.76 9.11
C GLN A 46 -11.35 -12.68 7.58
N ALA A 47 -10.29 -12.18 6.95
CA ALA A 47 -10.17 -12.14 5.50
C ALA A 47 -9.18 -13.22 5.00
N PRO A 48 -9.58 -14.51 4.93
CA PRO A 48 -8.67 -15.62 4.59
C PRO A 48 -8.14 -15.55 3.15
N THR A 49 -8.77 -14.78 2.28
CA THR A 49 -8.36 -14.54 0.90
C THR A 49 -7.64 -13.22 0.71
N CYS A 50 -7.41 -12.45 1.78
CA CYS A 50 -6.68 -11.20 1.70
C CYS A 50 -5.22 -11.48 1.38
N GLN A 51 -4.75 -10.87 0.29
CA GLN A 51 -3.36 -10.89 -0.13
C GLN A 51 -3.00 -9.45 -0.47
N ILE A 52 -1.97 -8.92 0.19
CA ILE A 52 -1.46 -7.59 -0.10
C ILE A 52 -0.41 -7.76 -1.19
N ALA A 53 -0.62 -7.07 -2.31
CA ALA A 53 0.08 -7.35 -3.56
C ALA A 53 1.52 -6.81 -3.57
N GLY A 54 2.48 -7.46 -2.90
CA GLY A 54 3.91 -7.18 -3.06
C GLY A 54 4.80 -7.65 -1.91
N ASP A 55 6.05 -7.98 -2.22
CA ASP A 55 7.03 -8.57 -1.26
C ASP A 55 7.61 -7.56 -0.24
N LEU A 56 6.95 -6.42 -0.01
CA LEU A 56 7.46 -5.32 0.82
C LEU A 56 6.37 -4.78 1.76
N PRO A 57 6.75 -4.19 2.91
CA PRO A 57 5.79 -3.57 3.82
C PRO A 57 4.97 -2.50 3.08
N PHE A 58 3.65 -2.64 3.07
CA PHE A 58 2.75 -1.69 2.40
C PHE A 58 2.53 -0.44 3.23
N ILE A 59 3.48 0.47 3.15
CA ILE A 59 3.36 1.81 3.72
C ILE A 59 3.18 2.82 2.61
N PHE A 60 2.07 3.57 2.64
CA PHE A 60 1.85 4.66 1.71
C PHE A 60 1.59 5.99 2.44
N ALA A 61 2.11 7.05 1.85
CA ALA A 61 1.96 8.42 2.29
C ALA A 61 0.94 9.12 1.37
N GLU A 62 -0.10 9.68 1.96
CA GLU A 62 -1.09 10.52 1.27
C GLU A 62 -0.92 11.98 1.70
N GLY A 63 -0.64 12.85 0.74
CA GLY A 63 -0.61 14.30 0.90
C GLY A 63 -1.54 15.00 -0.09
N PRO A 64 -1.62 16.34 -0.09
CA PRO A 64 -2.36 17.09 -1.08
C PRO A 64 -1.91 16.70 -2.48
N HIS A 65 -2.77 15.95 -3.17
CA HIS A 65 -2.55 15.51 -4.55
C HIS A 65 -1.36 14.56 -4.75
N THR A 66 -0.87 13.87 -3.72
CA THR A 66 0.26 12.93 -3.87
C THR A 66 0.04 11.62 -3.12
N LEU A 67 0.48 10.54 -3.75
CA LEU A 67 0.62 9.22 -3.14
C LEU A 67 2.07 8.77 -3.32
N SER A 68 2.72 8.35 -2.25
CA SER A 68 4.03 7.68 -2.32
C SER A 68 3.97 6.36 -1.59
N TYR A 69 4.42 5.30 -2.23
CA TYR A 69 4.64 3.98 -1.63
C TYR A 69 6.08 3.56 -1.93
N GLY A 70 6.72 2.91 -0.97
CA GLY A 70 8.05 2.38 -1.19
C GLY A 70 8.42 1.34 -0.15
N GLY A 71 9.24 0.37 -0.57
CA GLY A 71 9.79 -0.62 0.32
C GLY A 71 11.09 -1.18 -0.24
N SER A 72 11.93 -1.72 0.64
CA SER A 72 13.13 -2.42 0.23
C SER A 72 13.44 -3.60 1.14
N ALA A 73 13.90 -4.68 0.52
CA ALA A 73 14.52 -5.84 1.15
C ALA A 73 15.96 -5.92 0.61
N ALA A 74 16.94 -5.61 1.46
CA ALA A 74 18.33 -5.43 1.06
C ALA A 74 18.88 -6.67 0.30
N GLY A 75 19.39 -6.44 -0.91
CA GLY A 75 19.93 -7.50 -1.78
C GLY A 75 18.88 -8.37 -2.49
N VAL A 76 17.59 -8.12 -2.25
CA VAL A 76 16.47 -8.90 -2.81
C VAL A 76 15.64 -8.04 -3.76
N LEU A 77 15.10 -6.92 -3.28
CA LEU A 77 14.11 -6.13 -4.00
C LEU A 77 14.07 -4.69 -3.46
N THR A 78 13.92 -3.70 -4.34
CA THR A 78 13.41 -2.38 -3.99
C THR A 78 12.23 -2.07 -4.91
N ALA A 79 11.14 -1.53 -4.37
CA ALA A 79 10.04 -1.00 -5.17
C ALA A 79 9.63 0.37 -4.65
N ASP A 80 9.37 1.28 -5.57
CA ASP A 80 8.88 2.62 -5.29
C ASP A 80 7.74 2.94 -6.27
N LEU A 81 6.75 3.67 -5.78
CA LEU A 81 5.63 4.17 -6.55
C LEU A 81 5.34 5.60 -6.09
N GLN A 82 5.31 6.53 -7.03
CA GLN A 82 4.92 7.90 -6.79
C GLN A 82 3.80 8.28 -7.74
N CYS A 83 2.68 8.77 -7.23
CA CYS A 83 1.57 9.27 -8.03
C CYS A 83 1.28 10.73 -7.72
N ALA A 84 1.13 11.52 -8.78
CA ALA A 84 0.49 12.83 -8.73
C ALA A 84 -1.02 12.66 -9.01
N LEU A 85 -1.86 13.02 -8.04
CA LEU A 85 -3.30 12.85 -8.05
C LEU A 85 -4.01 14.15 -8.46
N ALA A 86 -4.77 14.13 -9.55
CA ALA A 86 -5.66 15.23 -9.93
C ALA A 86 -7.03 15.05 -9.24
N GLY A 87 -7.05 15.28 -7.93
CA GLY A 87 -8.18 14.98 -7.06
C GLY A 87 -8.55 13.50 -7.14
N LYS A 88 -9.84 13.18 -7.27
CA LYS A 88 -10.31 11.80 -7.38
C LYS A 88 -10.49 11.27 -8.81
N THR A 89 -10.02 12.00 -9.82
CA THR A 89 -10.41 11.76 -11.24
C THR A 89 -9.30 11.26 -12.14
N ALA A 90 -8.04 11.55 -11.80
CA ALA A 90 -6.88 11.07 -12.52
C ALA A 90 -5.68 10.91 -11.58
N ALA A 91 -4.78 9.99 -11.92
CA ALA A 91 -3.52 9.78 -11.22
C ALA A 91 -2.42 9.51 -12.25
N THR A 92 -1.33 10.27 -12.20
CA THR A 92 -0.12 9.97 -12.97
C THR A 92 0.89 9.34 -12.05
N CYS A 93 1.13 8.05 -12.24
CA CYS A 93 2.00 7.24 -11.40
C CYS A 93 3.30 6.89 -12.13
N THR A 94 4.41 7.00 -11.41
CA THR A 94 5.73 6.48 -11.80
C THR A 94 6.11 5.40 -10.81
N GLY A 95 6.30 4.18 -11.31
CA GLY A 95 6.76 3.05 -10.51
C GLY A 95 8.17 2.64 -10.92
N SER A 96 9.00 2.29 -9.95
CA SER A 96 10.30 1.66 -10.17
C SER A 96 10.42 0.40 -9.33
N SER A 97 11.09 -0.61 -9.87
CA SER A 97 11.46 -1.81 -9.13
C SER A 97 12.85 -2.25 -9.52
N SER A 98 13.65 -2.68 -8.56
CA SER A 98 14.95 -3.31 -8.77
C SER A 98 14.97 -4.67 -8.08
N PHE A 99 15.50 -5.66 -8.78
CA PHE A 99 15.56 -7.04 -8.33
C PHE A 99 17.03 -7.46 -8.18
N GLY A 100 17.37 -8.07 -7.05
CA GLY A 100 18.71 -8.54 -6.74
C GLY A 100 19.10 -9.81 -7.53
N PRO A 101 20.38 -10.20 -7.55
CA PRO A 101 20.90 -11.27 -8.40
C PRO A 101 20.28 -12.66 -8.18
N ASN A 102 19.68 -12.91 -7.01
CA ASN A 102 19.08 -14.19 -6.64
C ASN A 102 17.54 -14.14 -6.63
N TYR A 103 16.94 -13.05 -7.12
CA TYR A 103 15.49 -12.90 -7.14
C TYR A 103 14.88 -13.62 -8.33
N HIS A 104 13.89 -14.48 -8.07
CA HIS A 104 13.11 -15.18 -9.08
C HIS A 104 11.63 -15.19 -8.67
N GLN A 105 10.78 -14.51 -9.43
CA GLN A 105 9.33 -14.53 -9.24
C GLN A 105 8.63 -14.50 -10.60
N GLY A 106 7.88 -15.57 -10.91
CA GLY A 106 7.23 -15.72 -12.21
C GLY A 106 8.24 -15.62 -13.37
N THR A 107 8.05 -14.64 -14.25
CA THR A 107 8.94 -14.39 -15.40
C THR A 107 10.09 -13.43 -15.09
N ILE A 108 10.14 -12.86 -13.88
CA ILE A 108 11.17 -11.90 -13.47
C ILE A 108 12.34 -12.68 -12.86
N SER A 109 13.55 -12.44 -13.39
CA SER A 109 14.81 -12.91 -12.80
C SER A 109 15.76 -11.72 -12.68
N GLY A 110 16.36 -11.55 -11.50
CA GLY A 110 17.35 -10.51 -11.29
C GLY A 110 18.74 -10.89 -11.82
N PRO A 111 19.68 -9.93 -11.90
CA PRO A 111 19.48 -8.52 -11.60
C PRO A 111 18.79 -7.80 -12.76
N THR A 112 17.67 -7.14 -12.46
CA THR A 112 16.89 -6.36 -13.44
C THR A 112 16.34 -5.11 -12.76
N GLN A 113 16.22 -4.02 -13.50
CA GLN A 113 15.52 -2.82 -13.05
C GLN A 113 14.45 -2.45 -14.06
N THR A 114 13.26 -2.11 -13.58
CA THR A 114 12.14 -1.66 -14.38
C THR A 114 11.67 -0.30 -13.87
N VAL A 115 11.38 0.60 -14.80
CA VAL A 115 10.75 1.90 -14.51
C VAL A 115 9.63 2.09 -15.51
N TRP A 116 8.48 2.54 -15.02
CA TRP A 116 7.33 2.84 -15.86
C TRP A 116 6.64 4.12 -15.37
N THR A 117 6.00 4.81 -16.29
CA THR A 117 5.11 5.93 -15.98
C THR A 117 3.78 5.69 -16.69
N LYS A 118 2.67 5.81 -15.97
CA LYS A 118 1.34 5.61 -16.49
C LYS A 118 0.38 6.65 -15.92
N THR A 119 -0.44 7.22 -16.79
CA THR A 119 -1.57 8.04 -16.39
C THR A 119 -2.84 7.19 -16.39
N LEU A 120 -3.53 7.18 -15.25
CA LEU A 120 -4.80 6.53 -15.00
C LEU A 120 -5.88 7.61 -14.93
N SER A 121 -7.03 7.39 -15.56
CA SER A 121 -8.13 8.36 -15.58
C SER A 121 -9.48 7.67 -15.69
N GLY A 122 -10.55 8.37 -15.28
CA GLY A 122 -11.90 7.84 -15.38
C GLY A 122 -12.08 6.57 -14.53
N SER A 123 -12.54 5.48 -15.14
CA SER A 123 -12.76 4.20 -14.45
C SER A 123 -11.47 3.52 -13.97
N ASP A 124 -10.30 3.92 -14.46
CA ASP A 124 -9.01 3.39 -14.02
C ASP A 124 -8.57 3.95 -12.65
N VAL A 125 -9.28 4.96 -12.14
CA VAL A 125 -9.04 5.58 -10.84
C VAL A 125 -10.19 5.23 -9.90
N SER A 126 -10.02 4.15 -9.15
CA SER A 126 -10.95 3.74 -8.10
C SER A 126 -10.38 4.09 -6.74
N TRP A 127 -11.11 4.92 -5.99
CA TRP A 127 -10.78 5.25 -4.60
C TRP A 127 -11.43 4.22 -3.67
N GLY A 128 -10.66 3.76 -2.70
CA GLY A 128 -11.11 2.87 -1.65
C GLY A 128 -11.51 3.60 -0.38
N VAL A 129 -12.20 2.87 0.48
CA VAL A 129 -12.46 3.27 1.87
C VAL A 129 -11.63 2.36 2.77
N LEU A 130 -10.57 2.92 3.35
CA LEU A 130 -9.71 2.20 4.28
C LEU A 130 -10.26 2.38 5.69
N THR A 131 -10.63 1.28 6.33
CA THR A 131 -11.05 1.27 7.73
C THR A 131 -9.81 1.26 8.62
N LEU A 132 -9.68 2.30 9.45
CA LEU A 132 -8.58 2.41 10.40
C LEU A 132 -8.85 1.56 11.64
N ALA A 133 -7.84 0.80 12.06
CA ALA A 133 -7.82 0.04 13.29
C ALA A 133 -6.76 0.60 14.24
N THR A 134 -7.11 0.63 15.53
CA THR A 134 -6.20 1.02 16.62
C THR A 134 -6.30 -0.03 17.74
N PRO A 135 -5.18 -0.61 18.21
CA PRO A 135 -3.82 -0.42 17.70
C PRO A 135 -3.65 -0.93 16.26
N GLY A 136 -2.50 -0.67 15.63
CA GLY A 136 -2.15 -1.16 14.29
C GLY A 136 -2.10 -2.69 14.20
N PRO A 137 -1.39 -3.27 13.22
CA PRO A 137 -1.42 -4.73 13.03
C PRO A 137 -1.12 -5.47 14.33
N LEU A 138 -1.95 -6.48 14.65
CA LEU A 138 -1.81 -7.25 15.89
C LEU A 138 -0.40 -7.86 15.96
N PRO A 139 0.17 -8.02 17.17
CA PRO A 139 1.45 -8.70 17.34
C PRO A 139 1.44 -10.07 16.64
N GLY A 140 2.32 -10.27 15.66
CA GLY A 140 2.41 -11.50 14.87
C GLY A 140 1.72 -11.45 13.51
N THR A 141 1.10 -10.32 13.13
CA THR A 141 0.73 -10.06 11.73
C THR A 141 2.01 -10.02 10.91
N THR A 142 2.08 -10.76 9.81
CA THR A 142 3.24 -10.77 8.92
C THR A 142 2.89 -10.25 7.54
N ASN A 143 3.78 -9.44 6.95
CA ASN A 143 3.79 -9.14 5.53
C ASN A 143 3.95 -10.44 4.72
N ILE A 144 3.72 -10.39 3.40
CA ILE A 144 3.81 -11.57 2.52
C ILE A 144 5.22 -12.20 2.49
N ASP A 145 6.26 -11.41 2.82
CA ASP A 145 7.64 -11.86 2.97
C ASP A 145 7.94 -12.51 4.34
N GLY A 146 6.93 -12.63 5.21
CA GLY A 146 7.04 -13.20 6.55
C GLY A 146 7.59 -12.25 7.60
N THR A 147 7.90 -10.99 7.25
CA THR A 147 8.31 -9.98 8.24
C THR A 147 7.11 -9.47 9.04
N ALA A 148 7.31 -9.05 10.29
CA ALA A 148 6.22 -8.48 11.08
C ALA A 148 5.66 -7.21 10.41
N ALA A 149 4.34 -7.14 10.23
CA ALA A 149 3.65 -5.91 9.89
C ALA A 149 3.79 -4.95 11.08
N ALA A 150 4.38 -3.78 10.84
CA ALA A 150 4.65 -2.75 11.84
C ALA A 150 3.42 -1.88 12.13
#